data_AF-A0A1M3LS44-F1
#
_entry.id   AF-A0A1M3LS44-F1
#
_cell.length_a   1.000
_cell.length_b   1.000
_cell.length_c   1.000
_cell.angle_alpha   90.00
_cell.angle_beta   90.00
_cell.angle_gamma   90.00
#
_symmetry.space_group_name_H-M   'P 1'
#
loop_
_entity.id
_entity.type
_entity.pdbx_description
1 polymer ?
#
loop_
_entity_poly.entity_id
_entity_poly.type
_entity_poly.pdbx_seq_one_letter_code
_entity_poly.pdbx_strand_id
1 'polypeptide(L)'
;MLLAQLPASPSSARVSLWRRLRAAGATGLFTGAWVMPVSPEHQALFEQLAETVRDQGGQAAVFISQAIEGGDDAVVAQFAADRAREYGEFAERCDGLLAEIAKERSREKFTFAELEEIEADLEKLTAWLAKIEARDFFPDVKRQAARDKLGLCRSAQQAFAEDVYAREGLGEPDAEIP
;
A
#
# COMPACT_ATOMS: atom_id res chain seq x y z
N MET A 1 -13.06 4.33 -16.87
CA MET A 1 -13.03 5.74 -16.40
C MET A 1 -14.33 6.07 -15.68
N LEU A 2 -14.26 6.79 -14.56
CA LEU A 2 -15.38 7.36 -13.83
C LEU A 2 -15.29 8.88 -13.92
N LEU A 3 -16.34 9.53 -14.41
CA LEU A 3 -16.57 10.96 -14.23
C LEU A 3 -17.54 11.12 -13.07
N ALA A 4 -17.17 11.87 -12.04
CA ALA A 4 -17.98 12.07 -10.84
C ALA A 4 -17.84 13.50 -10.32
N GLN A 5 -18.97 14.14 -10.07
CA GLN A 5 -19.09 15.46 -9.48
C GLN A 5 -20.11 15.42 -8.34
N LEU A 6 -19.68 15.87 -7.16
CA LEU A 6 -20.54 16.02 -5.99
C LEU A 6 -20.69 17.50 -5.64
N PRO A 7 -21.77 17.88 -4.92
CA PRO A 7 -21.93 19.24 -4.40
C PRO A 7 -20.71 19.72 -3.61
N ALA A 8 -20.48 21.03 -3.61
CA ALA A 8 -19.33 21.62 -2.91
C ALA A 8 -19.44 21.48 -1.38
N SER A 9 -20.67 21.42 -0.85
CA SER A 9 -20.95 21.22 0.56
C SER A 9 -22.05 20.17 0.74
N PRO A 10 -21.94 19.27 1.72
CA PRO A 10 -20.79 19.09 2.63
C PRO A 10 -19.59 18.38 1.96
N SER A 11 -18.37 18.62 2.45
CA SER A 11 -17.14 18.02 1.90
C SER A 11 -17.01 16.51 2.20
N SER A 12 -17.75 15.98 3.18
CA SER A 12 -17.66 14.59 3.64
C SER A 12 -17.93 13.57 2.53
N ALA A 13 -18.94 13.81 1.69
CA ALA A 13 -19.28 13.00 0.52
C ALA A 13 -18.09 12.89 -0.45
N ARG A 14 -17.50 14.04 -0.82
CA ARG A 14 -16.30 14.10 -1.67
C ARG A 14 -15.11 13.40 -1.03
N VAL A 15 -14.93 13.57 0.29
CA VAL A 15 -13.86 12.92 1.04
C VAL A 15 -13.98 11.41 1.02
N SER A 16 -15.19 10.90 1.24
CA SER A 16 -15.48 9.47 1.20
C SER A 16 -15.22 8.87 -0.18
N LEU A 17 -15.69 9.55 -1.24
CA LEU A 17 -15.49 9.10 -2.62
C LEU A 17 -14.00 8.99 -2.99
N TRP A 18 -13.21 10.05 -2.77
CA TRP A 18 -11.79 10.01 -3.15
C TRP A 18 -11.00 8.98 -2.33
N ARG A 19 -11.35 8.78 -1.04
CA ARG A 19 -10.74 7.74 -0.22
C ARG A 19 -11.02 6.34 -0.76
N ARG A 20 -12.25 6.03 -1.16
CA ARG A 20 -12.61 4.74 -1.78
C ARG A 20 -11.88 4.52 -3.10
N LEU A 21 -11.80 5.54 -3.95
CA LEU A 21 -11.09 5.49 -5.23
C LEU A 21 -9.59 5.22 -5.04
N ARG A 22 -8.94 5.96 -4.12
CA ARG A 22 -7.52 5.74 -3.78
C ARG A 22 -7.28 4.37 -3.18
N ALA A 23 -8.18 3.91 -2.30
CA ALA A 23 -8.09 2.58 -1.69
C ALA A 23 -8.20 1.44 -2.72
N ALA A 24 -8.86 1.68 -3.85
CA ALA A 24 -8.93 0.73 -4.97
C ALA A 24 -7.80 0.88 -5.99
N GLY A 25 -6.90 1.85 -5.80
CA GLY A 25 -5.78 2.09 -6.71
C GLY A 25 -6.09 3.03 -7.87
N ALA A 26 -7.28 3.64 -7.93
CA ALA A 26 -7.65 4.58 -8.98
C ALA A 26 -6.76 5.83 -8.96
N THR A 27 -6.41 6.29 -10.16
CA THR A 27 -5.65 7.53 -10.38
C THR A 27 -6.59 8.60 -10.93
N GLY A 28 -6.45 9.82 -10.42
CA GLY A 28 -7.19 10.98 -10.92
C GLY A 28 -6.45 11.65 -12.08
N LEU A 29 -7.13 11.88 -13.20
CA LEU A 29 -6.56 12.60 -14.35
C LEU A 29 -6.87 14.10 -14.29
N PHE A 30 -8.11 14.41 -13.94
CA PHE A 30 -8.62 15.77 -13.81
C PHE A 30 -9.57 15.83 -12.61
N THR A 31 -9.99 17.03 -12.22
CA THR A 31 -11.02 17.21 -11.20
C THR A 31 -12.27 16.41 -11.58
N GLY A 32 -12.59 15.39 -10.77
CA GLY A 32 -13.75 14.52 -10.98
C GLY A 32 -13.56 13.40 -12.01
N ALA A 33 -12.40 13.29 -12.67
CA ALA A 33 -12.12 12.24 -13.64
C ALA A 33 -11.11 11.22 -13.07
N TRP A 34 -11.54 9.97 -12.94
CA TRP A 34 -10.77 8.89 -12.35
C TRP A 34 -10.65 7.71 -13.30
N VAL A 35 -9.49 7.06 -13.29
CA VAL A 35 -9.19 5.93 -14.18
C VAL A 35 -8.63 4.75 -13.40
N MET A 36 -8.89 3.57 -13.94
CA MET A 36 -8.34 2.27 -13.56
C MET A 36 -8.21 1.43 -14.83
N PRO A 37 -7.30 0.44 -14.86
CA PRO A 37 -7.25 -0.55 -15.94
C PRO A 37 -8.59 -1.24 -16.11
N VAL A 38 -8.91 -1.69 -17.32
CA VAL A 38 -10.18 -2.37 -17.58
C VAL A 38 -10.15 -3.78 -16.96
N SER A 39 -11.04 -4.04 -16.01
CA SER A 39 -11.35 -5.38 -15.48
C SER A 39 -12.81 -5.43 -15.02
N PRO A 40 -13.43 -6.63 -14.93
CA PRO A 40 -14.81 -6.75 -14.41
C PRO A 40 -14.97 -6.18 -13.00
N GLU A 41 -13.99 -6.41 -12.12
CA GLU A 41 -13.99 -5.91 -10.74
C GLU A 41 -13.92 -4.38 -10.69
N HIS A 42 -13.06 -3.78 -11.52
CA HIS A 42 -12.90 -2.35 -11.64
C HIS A 42 -14.14 -1.65 -12.19
N GLN A 43 -14.80 -2.28 -13.18
CA GLN A 43 -16.05 -1.79 -13.72
C GLN A 43 -17.16 -1.81 -12.66
N ALA A 44 -17.35 -2.95 -11.97
CA ALA A 44 -18.37 -3.07 -10.92
C ALA A 44 -18.16 -2.05 -9.79
N LEU A 45 -16.91 -1.83 -9.37
CA LEU A 45 -16.58 -0.80 -8.38
C LEU A 45 -16.98 0.60 -8.88
N PHE A 46 -16.61 0.95 -10.12
CA PHE A 46 -16.91 2.27 -10.67
C PHE A 46 -18.42 2.50 -10.83
N GLU A 47 -19.18 1.48 -11.23
CA GLU A 47 -20.64 1.52 -11.30
C GLU A 47 -21.26 1.76 -9.92
N GLN A 48 -20.82 0.99 -8.90
CA GLN A 48 -21.28 1.17 -7.52
C GLN A 48 -20.96 2.57 -6.96
N LEU A 49 -19.76 3.09 -7.26
CA LEU A 49 -19.36 4.45 -6.86
C LEU A 49 -20.18 5.51 -7.59
N ALA A 50 -20.48 5.31 -8.87
CA ALA A 50 -21.32 6.22 -9.64
C ALA A 50 -22.76 6.29 -9.09
N GLU A 51 -23.32 5.14 -8.68
CA GLU A 51 -24.61 5.09 -7.96
C GLU A 51 -24.54 5.86 -6.64
N THR A 52 -23.53 5.57 -5.82
CA THR A 52 -23.30 6.28 -4.55
C THR A 52 -23.24 7.80 -4.74
N VAL A 53 -22.60 8.27 -5.82
CA VAL A 53 -22.51 9.70 -6.14
C VAL A 53 -23.87 10.28 -6.53
N ARG A 54 -24.65 9.57 -7.35
CA ARG A 54 -26.01 10.01 -7.75
C ARG A 54 -26.95 10.06 -6.55
N ASP A 55 -26.90 9.07 -5.65
CA ASP A 55 -27.71 9.03 -4.43
C ASP A 55 -27.41 10.19 -3.48
N GLN A 56 -26.18 10.71 -3.53
CA GLN A 56 -25.73 11.89 -2.76
C GLN A 56 -26.03 13.22 -3.48
N GLY A 57 -26.87 13.21 -4.52
CA GLY A 57 -27.25 14.40 -5.28
C GLY A 57 -26.17 14.91 -6.25
N GLY A 58 -25.18 14.08 -6.56
CA GLY A 58 -24.14 14.36 -7.55
C GLY A 58 -24.50 13.88 -8.95
N GLN A 59 -23.54 14.03 -9.86
CA GLN A 59 -23.58 13.51 -11.22
C GLN A 59 -22.41 12.54 -11.41
N ALA A 60 -22.68 11.37 -11.99
CA ALA A 60 -21.63 10.43 -12.32
C ALA A 60 -21.96 9.58 -13.55
N ALA A 61 -20.93 9.29 -14.33
CA ALA A 61 -20.97 8.44 -15.51
C ALA A 61 -19.71 7.56 -15.59
N VAL A 62 -19.88 6.33 -16.04
CA VAL A 62 -18.80 5.35 -16.21
C VAL A 62 -18.61 5.08 -17.70
N PHE A 63 -17.37 5.06 -18.14
CA PHE A 63 -16.98 4.84 -19.53
C PHE A 63 -15.87 3.80 -19.60
N ILE A 64 -15.96 2.93 -20.61
CA ILE A 64 -14.77 2.26 -21.14
C ILE A 64 -14.17 3.22 -22.16
N SER A 65 -12.92 3.60 -21.95
CA SER A 65 -12.22 4.60 -22.75
C SER A 65 -10.89 4.04 -23.22
N GLN A 66 -10.51 4.38 -24.44
CA GLN A 66 -9.19 4.09 -25.00
C GLN A 66 -8.49 5.43 -25.22
N ALA A 67 -7.21 5.53 -24.82
CA ALA A 67 -6.45 6.72 -25.15
C ALA A 67 -6.18 6.80 -26.66
N ILE A 68 -6.12 8.02 -27.17
CA ILE A 68 -5.56 8.31 -28.48
C ILE A 68 -4.02 8.36 -28.32
N GLU A 69 -3.27 8.30 -29.43
CA GLU A 69 -1.80 8.24 -29.49
C GLU A 69 -1.08 8.95 -28.31
N GLY A 70 -0.33 8.17 -27.53
CA GLY A 70 0.49 8.64 -26.40
C GLY A 70 -0.25 8.93 -25.08
N GLY A 71 -1.59 8.94 -25.08
CA GLY A 71 -2.36 9.23 -23.86
C GLY A 71 -2.24 8.14 -22.78
N ASP A 72 -2.08 6.88 -23.17
CA ASP A 72 -1.91 5.77 -22.21
C ASP A 72 -0.58 5.89 -21.45
N ASP A 73 0.50 6.32 -22.10
CA ASP A 73 1.82 6.47 -21.45
C ASP A 73 1.78 7.51 -20.32
N ALA A 74 1.09 8.63 -20.53
CA ALA A 74 0.92 9.65 -19.50
C ALA A 74 0.09 9.15 -18.32
N VAL A 75 -0.97 8.37 -18.59
CA VAL A 75 -1.81 7.75 -17.56
C VAL A 75 -1.02 6.71 -16.77
N VAL A 76 -0.27 5.84 -17.45
CA VAL A 76 0.62 4.84 -16.84
C VAL A 76 1.68 5.52 -15.98
N ALA A 77 2.28 6.60 -16.46
CA ALA A 77 3.25 7.38 -15.68
C ALA A 77 2.63 7.95 -14.40
N GLN A 78 1.36 8.38 -14.44
CA GLN A 78 0.66 8.86 -13.25
C GLN A 78 0.37 7.73 -12.24
N PHE A 79 -0.01 6.53 -12.71
CA PHE A 79 -0.13 5.36 -11.84
C PHE A 79 1.20 5.02 -11.18
N ALA A 80 2.28 4.97 -11.96
CA ALA A 80 3.63 4.70 -11.48
C ALA A 80 4.08 5.76 -10.45
N ALA A 81 3.80 7.04 -10.70
CA ALA A 81 4.11 8.12 -9.76
C ALA A 81 3.31 8.02 -8.45
N ASP A 82 2.04 7.62 -8.51
CA ASP A 82 1.22 7.39 -7.32
C ASP A 82 1.78 6.23 -6.48
N ARG A 83 2.13 5.11 -7.10
CA ARG A 83 2.75 3.95 -6.42
C ARG A 83 4.16 4.25 -5.93
N ALA A 84 4.96 5.01 -6.67
CA ALA A 84 6.30 5.41 -6.29
C ALA A 84 6.34 6.19 -4.97
N ARG A 85 5.36 7.08 -4.74
CA ARG A 85 5.23 7.80 -3.47
C ARG A 85 4.94 6.87 -2.30
N GLU A 86 4.02 5.92 -2.48
CA GLU A 86 3.69 4.93 -1.45
C GLU A 86 4.88 4.00 -1.14
N TYR A 87 5.61 3.54 -2.16
CA TYR A 87 6.83 2.76 -1.96
C TYR A 87 7.93 3.56 -1.27
N GLY A 88 8.01 4.88 -1.51
CA GLY A 88 8.93 5.76 -0.79
C GLY A 88 8.61 5.83 0.71
N GLU A 89 7.36 6.11 1.06
CA GLU A 89 6.89 6.10 2.45
C GLU A 89 7.09 4.72 3.10
N PHE A 90 6.86 3.64 2.36
CA PHE A 90 7.10 2.28 2.82
C PHE A 90 8.58 2.03 3.15
N ALA A 91 9.48 2.48 2.28
CA ALA A 91 10.92 2.34 2.48
C ALA A 91 11.39 3.11 3.73
N GLU A 92 10.87 4.31 3.98
CA GLU A 92 11.15 5.08 5.19
C GLU A 92 10.71 4.35 6.47
N ARG A 93 9.55 3.66 6.44
CA ARG A 93 9.11 2.87 7.60
C ARG A 93 9.96 1.62 7.81
N CYS A 94 10.42 0.98 6.73
CA CYS A 94 11.39 -0.12 6.84
C CYS A 94 12.71 0.36 7.44
N ASP A 95 13.21 1.53 7.01
CA ASP A 95 14.42 2.14 7.59
C ASP A 95 14.25 2.44 9.08
N GLY A 96 13.06 2.91 9.49
CA GLY A 96 12.71 3.10 10.89
C GLY A 96 12.82 1.82 11.71
N LEU A 97 12.20 0.73 11.25
CA LEU A 97 12.25 -0.57 11.92
C LEU A 97 13.68 -1.12 11.99
N LEU A 98 14.44 -1.04 10.90
CA LEU A 98 15.84 -1.48 10.87
C LEU A 98 16.70 -0.71 11.88
N ALA A 99 16.51 0.61 11.98
CA ALA A 99 17.23 1.43 12.94
C ALA A 99 16.86 1.10 14.40
N GLU A 100 15.59 0.78 14.67
CA GLU A 100 15.12 0.34 15.97
C GLU A 100 15.73 -1.00 16.37
N ILE A 101 15.68 -2.02 15.50
CA ILE A 101 16.32 -3.31 15.73
C ILE A 101 17.81 -3.12 16.02
N ALA A 102 18.53 -2.35 15.18
CA ALA A 102 19.95 -2.10 15.36
C ALA A 102 20.27 -1.42 16.70
N LYS A 103 19.43 -0.48 17.13
CA LYS A 103 19.55 0.21 18.41
C LYS A 103 19.36 -0.74 19.59
N GLU A 104 18.35 -1.60 19.56
CA GLU A 104 18.13 -2.56 20.66
C GLU A 104 19.22 -3.65 20.71
N ARG A 105 19.73 -4.11 19.55
CA ARG A 105 20.94 -4.97 19.51
C ARG A 105 22.16 -4.28 20.10
N SER A 106 22.39 -3.00 19.76
CA SER A 106 23.54 -2.25 20.30
C SER A 106 23.50 -2.05 21.82
N ARG A 107 22.30 -2.11 22.41
CA ARG A 107 22.07 -2.02 23.86
C ARG A 107 22.02 -3.39 24.53
N GLU A 108 22.20 -4.46 23.75
CA GLU A 108 22.05 -5.86 24.18
C GLU A 108 20.70 -6.10 24.88
N LYS A 109 19.64 -5.39 24.45
CA LYS A 109 18.30 -5.48 25.05
C LYS A 109 17.50 -6.63 24.43
N PHE A 110 18.03 -7.83 24.55
CA PHE A 110 17.41 -9.04 24.01
C PHE A 110 16.34 -9.55 24.97
N THR A 111 15.10 -9.11 24.78
CA THR A 111 13.95 -9.60 25.55
C THR A 111 12.81 -10.01 24.63
N PHE A 112 11.98 -10.95 25.06
CA PHE A 112 10.80 -11.38 24.32
C PHE A 112 9.82 -10.24 24.02
N ALA A 113 9.69 -9.26 24.93
CA ALA A 113 8.83 -8.11 24.71
C ALA A 113 9.28 -7.27 23.51
N GLU A 114 10.59 -7.02 23.36
CA GLU A 114 11.10 -6.30 22.19
C GLU A 114 10.94 -7.14 20.91
N LEU A 115 11.14 -8.46 21.00
CA LEU A 115 10.95 -9.36 19.86
C LEU A 115 9.50 -9.32 19.37
N GLU A 116 8.52 -9.43 20.27
CA GLU A 116 7.09 -9.33 19.96
C GLU A 116 6.72 -7.98 19.32
N GLU A 117 7.29 -6.87 19.80
CA GLU A 117 7.08 -5.55 19.21
C GLU A 117 7.64 -5.46 17.77
N ILE A 118 8.87 -5.95 17.55
CA ILE A 118 9.51 -6.00 16.22
C ILE A 118 8.68 -6.88 15.26
N GLU A 119 8.19 -8.03 15.72
CA GLU A 119 7.36 -8.95 14.93
C GLU A 119 6.03 -8.29 14.53
N ALA A 120 5.36 -7.62 15.46
CA ALA A 120 4.11 -6.91 15.19
C ALA A 120 4.31 -5.78 14.16
N ASP A 121 5.41 -5.04 14.23
CA ASP A 121 5.72 -3.98 13.27
C ASP A 121 6.10 -4.53 11.90
N LEU A 122 6.85 -5.64 11.85
CA LEU A 122 7.14 -6.36 10.61
C LEU A 122 5.86 -6.92 9.95
N GLU A 123 4.90 -7.42 10.73
CA GLU A 123 3.61 -7.87 10.22
C GLU A 123 2.81 -6.70 9.61
N LYS A 124 2.77 -5.54 10.29
CA LYS A 124 2.14 -4.33 9.77
C LYS A 124 2.77 -3.88 8.45
N LEU A 125 4.10 -3.89 8.34
CA LEU A 125 4.81 -3.58 7.10
C LEU A 125 4.48 -4.59 6.00
N THR A 126 4.48 -5.89 6.32
CA THR A 126 4.12 -6.96 5.38
C THR A 126 2.72 -6.75 4.80
N ALA A 127 1.74 -6.54 5.68
CA ALA A 127 0.35 -6.30 5.28
C ALA A 127 0.20 -4.99 4.49
N TRP A 128 0.98 -3.95 4.82
CA TRP A 128 0.95 -2.70 4.08
C TRP A 128 1.54 -2.84 2.68
N LEU A 129 2.69 -3.50 2.51
CA LEU A 129 3.27 -3.74 1.19
C LEU A 129 2.29 -4.51 0.29
N ALA A 130 1.66 -5.57 0.81
CA ALA A 130 0.65 -6.32 0.08
C ALA A 130 -0.51 -5.43 -0.43
N LYS A 131 -0.95 -4.45 0.39
CA LYS A 131 -1.98 -3.49 -0.01
C LYS A 131 -1.50 -2.50 -1.08
N ILE A 132 -0.23 -2.08 -1.05
CA ILE A 132 0.35 -1.23 -2.11
C ILE A 132 0.40 -2.04 -3.41
N GLU A 133 0.92 -3.26 -3.35
CA GLU A 133 1.07 -4.16 -4.49
C GLU A 133 -0.25 -4.55 -5.14
N ALA A 134 -1.31 -4.76 -4.36
CA ALA A 134 -2.65 -5.05 -4.88
C ALA A 134 -3.23 -3.90 -5.73
N ARG A 135 -2.69 -2.69 -5.58
CA ARG A 135 -3.07 -1.48 -6.33
C ARG A 135 -2.02 -1.09 -7.37
N ASP A 136 -0.95 -1.86 -7.49
CA ASP A 136 0.14 -1.59 -8.41
C ASP A 136 -0.13 -2.32 -9.74
N PHE A 137 -0.89 -1.64 -10.60
CA PHE A 137 -1.28 -2.16 -11.90
C PHE A 137 -0.16 -2.16 -12.93
N PHE A 138 0.88 -1.36 -12.71
CA PHE A 138 2.00 -1.16 -13.63
C PHE A 138 3.33 -1.23 -12.85
N PRO A 139 3.68 -2.42 -12.31
CA PRO A 139 4.83 -2.55 -11.42
C PRO A 139 6.14 -2.24 -12.13
N ASP A 140 7.02 -1.54 -11.41
CA ASP A 140 8.36 -1.17 -11.87
C ASP A 140 9.44 -1.64 -10.88
N VAL A 141 10.67 -1.15 -11.06
CA VAL A 141 11.81 -1.47 -10.20
C VAL A 141 11.60 -1.08 -8.73
N LYS A 142 10.70 -0.14 -8.41
CA LYS A 142 10.43 0.31 -7.03
C LYS A 142 9.69 -0.74 -6.23
N ARG A 143 8.81 -1.52 -6.87
CA ARG A 143 8.15 -2.66 -6.22
C ARG A 143 9.17 -3.67 -5.74
N GLN A 144 10.14 -4.01 -6.59
CA GLN A 144 11.20 -4.94 -6.20
C GLN A 144 12.08 -4.35 -5.09
N ALA A 145 12.47 -3.08 -5.19
CA ALA A 145 13.23 -2.41 -4.14
C ALA A 145 12.50 -2.42 -2.78
N ALA A 146 11.18 -2.23 -2.76
CA ALA A 146 10.36 -2.34 -1.55
C ALA A 146 10.34 -3.76 -0.98
N ARG A 147 10.21 -4.79 -1.83
CA ARG A 147 10.32 -6.20 -1.41
C ARG A 147 11.67 -6.52 -0.82
N ASP A 148 12.75 -6.08 -1.46
CA ASP A 148 14.11 -6.29 -0.99
C ASP A 148 14.32 -5.64 0.38
N LYS A 149 13.80 -4.41 0.55
CA LYS A 149 13.82 -3.67 1.82
C LYS A 149 13.07 -4.43 2.93
N LEU A 150 11.87 -4.95 2.64
CA LEU A 150 11.13 -5.78 3.59
C LEU A 150 11.90 -7.08 3.92
N GLY A 151 12.59 -7.67 2.94
CA GLY A 151 13.48 -8.81 3.12
C GLY A 151 14.60 -8.50 4.12
N LEU A 152 15.22 -7.32 4.04
CA LEU A 152 16.21 -6.87 5.02
C LEU A 152 15.62 -6.77 6.43
N CYS A 153 14.40 -6.23 6.57
CA CYS A 153 13.72 -6.19 7.87
C CYS A 153 13.49 -7.59 8.44
N ARG A 154 13.06 -8.55 7.60
CA ARG A 154 12.88 -9.95 8.03
C ARG A 154 14.18 -10.56 8.53
N SER A 155 15.27 -10.41 7.78
CA SER A 155 16.58 -10.92 8.19
C SER A 155 17.08 -10.27 9.49
N ALA A 156 16.84 -8.96 9.67
CA ALA A 156 17.21 -8.27 10.89
C ALA A 156 16.40 -8.74 12.10
N GLN A 157 15.09 -8.95 11.94
CA GLN A 157 14.23 -9.51 12.98
C GLN A 157 14.64 -10.94 13.34
N GLN A 158 14.89 -11.81 12.36
CA GLN A 158 15.33 -13.17 12.60
C GLN A 158 16.63 -13.21 13.43
N ALA A 159 17.61 -12.39 13.05
CA ALA A 159 18.87 -12.33 13.79
C ALA A 159 18.72 -11.71 15.19
N PHE A 160 17.70 -10.86 15.42
CA PHE A 160 17.35 -10.39 16.76
C PHE A 160 16.70 -11.50 17.58
N ALA A 161 15.82 -12.30 16.97
CA ALA A 161 15.18 -13.44 17.62
C ALA A 161 16.23 -14.45 18.10
N GLU A 162 17.18 -14.82 17.23
CA GLU A 162 18.30 -15.70 17.56
C GLU A 162 19.08 -15.22 18.81
N ASP A 163 19.36 -13.91 18.92
CA ASP A 163 20.02 -13.34 20.10
C ASP A 163 19.17 -13.48 21.38
N VAL A 164 17.84 -13.28 21.28
CA VAL A 164 16.90 -13.43 22.41
C VAL A 164 16.88 -14.87 22.90
N TYR A 165 16.74 -15.84 22.00
CA TYR A 165 16.73 -17.26 22.36
C TYR A 165 18.07 -17.71 22.97
N ALA A 166 19.19 -17.29 22.37
CA ALA A 166 20.52 -17.59 22.86
C ALA A 166 20.74 -17.05 24.29
N ARG A 167 20.21 -15.86 24.62
CA ARG A 167 20.35 -15.25 25.94
C ARG A 167 19.55 -15.98 27.03
N GLU A 168 18.37 -16.49 26.69
CA GLU A 168 17.48 -17.19 27.62
C GLU A 168 17.81 -18.68 27.76
N GLY A 169 18.82 -19.18 27.03
CA GLY A 169 19.24 -20.58 27.06
C GLY A 169 18.23 -21.54 26.45
N LEU A 170 17.30 -21.01 25.65
CA LEU A 170 16.32 -21.77 24.89
C LEU A 170 16.90 -21.99 23.49
N GLY A 171 16.87 -23.23 22.98
CA GLY A 171 17.21 -23.48 21.57
C GLY A 171 16.27 -22.71 20.64
N GLU A 172 16.67 -22.53 19.37
CA GLU A 172 15.83 -21.88 18.35
C GLU A 172 14.38 -22.42 18.39
N PRO A 173 13.36 -21.57 18.17
CA PRO A 173 12.02 -22.07 17.94
C PRO A 173 12.07 -23.05 16.78
N ASP A 174 11.50 -24.24 16.98
CA ASP A 174 11.19 -25.11 15.85
C ASP A 174 10.42 -24.27 14.84
N ALA A 175 10.99 -24.11 13.65
CA ALA A 175 10.34 -23.46 12.53
C ALA A 175 9.10 -24.28 12.20
N GLU A 176 7.93 -23.85 12.71
CA GLU A 176 6.65 -24.40 12.29
C GLU A 176 6.51 -24.14 10.79
N ILE A 177 6.64 -25.23 10.01
CA ILE A 177 6.20 -25.37 8.63
C ILE A 177 5.46 -26.72 8.57
N PRO A 178 4.30 -26.85 7.89
CA PRO A 178 3.58 -25.89 7.05
C PRO A 178 2.20 -25.47 7.56
#